data_AF-A0A5A8DF85-F1
#
_entry.id   AF-A0A5A8DF85-F1
#
_cell.length_a   1.000
_cell.length_b   1.000
_cell.length_c   1.000
_cell.angle_alpha   90.00
_cell.angle_beta   90.00
_cell.angle_gamma   90.00
#
_symmetry.space_group_name_H-M   'P 1'
#
loop_
_entity.id
_entity.type
_entity.pdbx_description
1 polymer ?
#
loop_
_entity_poly.entity_id
_entity_poly.type
_entity_poly.pdbx_seq_one_letter_code
_entity_poly.pdbx_strand_id
1 'polypeptide(L)' 'MQNGDTALLWAAWNGHVEAVAMLLDRGADPEIRDKDGQSALDRCRSDTCKSALLGAERLQRWHRRRLLVTWLH' A
#
# COMPACT_ATOMS: atom_id res chain seq x y z
N MET A 1 -13.60 1.57 10.26
CA MET A 1 -12.64 2.06 9.24
C MET A 1 -11.26 1.74 9.76
N GLN A 2 -10.50 0.89 9.07
CA GLN A 2 -9.08 0.70 9.39
C GLN A 2 -8.36 1.93 8.84
N ASN A 3 -7.95 2.83 9.73
CA ASN A 3 -7.46 4.14 9.32
C ASN A 3 -6.16 4.06 8.49
N GLY A 4 -5.33 3.03 8.71
CA GLY A 4 -4.09 2.83 7.95
C GLY A 4 -4.31 2.55 6.46
N ASP A 5 -5.35 1.78 6.16
CA ASP A 5 -5.74 1.36 4.81
C ASP A 5 -6.16 2.56 3.95
N THR A 6 -6.94 3.46 4.54
CA THR A 6 -7.41 4.66 3.86
C THR A 6 -6.34 5.76 3.84
N ALA A 7 -5.49 5.85 4.88
CA ALA A 7 -4.43 6.84 4.95
C ALA A 7 -3.43 6.74 3.79
N LEU A 8 -3.13 5.51 3.32
CA LEU A 8 -2.26 5.28 2.17
C LEU A 8 -2.83 5.90 0.89
N LEU A 9 -4.13 5.75 0.69
CA LEU A 9 -4.87 6.28 -0.44
C LEU A 9 -4.88 7.82 -0.46
N TRP A 10 -5.07 8.44 0.72
CA TRP A 10 -4.97 9.90 0.88
C TRP A 10 -3.55 10.41 0.63
N ALA A 11 -2.52 9.71 1.12
CA ALA A 11 -1.13 10.08 0.90
C ALA A 11 -0.75 10.00 -0.59
N ALA A 12 -1.19 8.96 -1.29
CA ALA A 12 -0.99 8.80 -2.73
C ALA A 12 -1.71 9.89 -3.53
N TRP A 13 -2.97 10.20 -3.17
CA TRP A 13 -3.76 11.21 -3.86
C TRP A 13 -3.18 12.64 -3.71
N ASN A 14 -2.63 12.96 -2.54
CA ASN A 14 -1.97 14.25 -2.30
C ASN A 14 -0.51 14.27 -2.80
N GLY A 15 0.05 13.14 -3.25
CA GLY A 15 1.43 13.05 -3.72
C GLY A 15 2.49 13.04 -2.60
N HIS A 16 2.11 12.68 -1.37
CA HIS A 16 3.01 12.61 -0.22
C HIS A 16 3.79 11.29 -0.24
N VAL A 17 4.82 11.22 -1.10
CA VAL A 17 5.60 9.98 -1.34
C VAL A 17 6.25 9.43 -0.05
N GLU A 18 6.77 10.30 0.83
CA GLU A 18 7.34 9.86 2.12
C GLU A 18 6.29 9.25 3.05
N ALA A 19 5.08 9.83 3.09
CA ALA A 19 3.99 9.28 3.89
C ALA A 19 3.52 7.93 3.33
N VAL A 20 3.46 7.78 2.00
CA VAL A 20 3.20 6.50 1.32
C VAL A 20 4.24 5.46 1.74
N ALA A 21 5.54 5.79 1.67
CA ALA A 21 6.60 4.87 2.06
C ALA A 21 6.52 4.46 3.54
N MET A 22 6.27 5.41 4.45
CA MET A 22 6.15 5.12 5.90
C MET A 22 4.94 4.24 6.22
N LEU A 23 3.81 4.46 5.55
CA LEU A 23 2.60 3.64 5.74
C LEU A 23 2.82 2.21 5.22
N LEU A 24 3.49 2.07 4.07
CA LEU A 24 3.83 0.77 3.51
C LEU A 24 4.81 -0.01 4.40
N ASP A 25 5.80 0.67 4.99
CA ASP A 25 6.73 0.09 5.97
C ASP A 25 6.02 -0.39 7.24
N ARG A 26 4.94 0.31 7.64
CA ARG A 26 4.05 -0.09 8.74
C ARG A 26 3.09 -1.23 8.37
N GLY A 27 3.14 -1.74 7.14
CA GLY A 27 2.31 -2.84 6.68
C GLY A 27 0.93 -2.43 6.14
N ALA A 28 0.73 -1.16 5.78
CA ALA A 28 -0.49 -0.73 5.12
C ALA A 28 -0.66 -1.43 3.77
N ASP A 29 -1.89 -1.84 3.45
CA ASP A 29 -2.19 -2.59 2.23
C ASP A 29 -2.43 -1.64 1.03
N PRO A 30 -1.57 -1.66 -0.01
CA PRO A 30 -1.75 -0.85 -1.21
C PRO A 30 -2.86 -1.36 -2.14
N GLU A 31 -3.31 -2.61 -1.98
CA GLU A 31 -4.37 -3.21 -2.80
C GLU A 31 -5.77 -2.70 -2.42
N ILE A 32 -5.88 -1.96 -1.31
CA ILE A 32 -7.17 -1.46 -0.85
C ILE A 32 -7.68 -0.41 -1.82
N ARG A 33 -8.97 -0.57 -2.13
CA ARG A 33 -9.72 0.29 -3.03
C ARG A 33 -10.63 1.20 -2.24
N ASP A 34 -10.73 2.44 -2.70
CA ASP A 34 -11.73 3.37 -2.19
C ASP A 34 -13.14 3.01 -2.69
N LYS A 35 -14.11 3.84 -2.30
CA LYS A 35 -15.51 3.75 -2.73
C LYS A 35 -15.71 3.84 -4.26
N ASP A 36 -14.75 4.40 -4.98
CA ASP A 36 -14.77 4.53 -6.44
C ASP A 36 -14.06 3.33 -7.10
N GLY A 37 -13.62 2.34 -6.31
CA GLY A 37 -12.92 1.14 -6.78
C GLY A 37 -11.45 1.38 -7.13
N GLN A 38 -10.89 2.53 -6.76
CA GLN A 38 -9.53 2.95 -7.11
C GLN A 38 -8.56 2.61 -5.98
N SER A 39 -7.45 1.99 -6.34
CA SER A 39 -6.33 1.71 -5.41
C SER A 39 -5.45 2.95 -5.19
N ALA A 40 -4.52 2.87 -4.24
CA ALA A 40 -3.51 3.91 -4.04
C ALA A 40 -2.66 4.14 -5.31
N LEU A 41 -2.42 3.08 -6.11
CA LEU A 41 -1.70 3.15 -7.38
C LEU A 41 -2.49 3.92 -8.44
N ASP A 42 -3.80 3.70 -8.53
CA ASP A 42 -4.68 4.37 -9.49
C ASP A 42 -4.80 5.87 -9.22
N ARG A 43 -4.75 6.25 -7.93
CA ARG A 43 -4.83 7.64 -7.47
C ARG A 43 -3.50 8.41 -7.54
N CYS A 44 -2.38 7.73 -7.78
CA CYS A 44 -1.08 8.39 -7.87
C CYS A 44 -1.03 9.37 -9.04
N ARG A 45 -0.73 10.63 -8.73
CA ARG A 45 -0.63 11.71 -9.71
C ARG A 45 0.76 11.83 -10.36
N SER A 46 1.78 11.16 -9.83
CA SER A 46 3.17 11.20 -10.29
C SER A 46 3.80 9.81 -10.40
N ASP A 47 4.83 9.68 -11.25
CA ASP A 47 5.56 8.43 -11.42
C ASP A 47 6.40 8.06 -10.18
N THR A 48 6.82 9.05 -9.38
CA THR A 48 7.47 8.84 -8.08
C THR A 48 6.58 8.18 -7.04
N CYS A 49 5.28 8.49 -7.04
CA CYS A 49 4.29 7.83 -6.18
C CYS A 49 4.11 6.36 -6.60
N LYS A 50 4.02 6.11 -7.92
CA LYS A 50 3.91 4.74 -8.46
C LYS A 50 5.15 3.92 -8.14
N SER A 51 6.35 4.47 -8.30
CA SER A 51 7.59 3.75 -8.00
C SER A 51 7.72 3.40 -6.52
N ALA A 52 7.26 4.27 -5.61
CA ALA A 52 7.22 3.98 -4.18
C ALA A 52 6.27 2.82 -3.84
N LEU A 53 5.08 2.78 -4.44
CA LEU A 53 4.11 1.68 -4.24
C LEU A 53 4.58 0.35 -4.85
N LEU A 54 5.08 0.38 -6.09
CA LEU A 54 5.59 -0.80 -6.78
C LEU A 54 6.81 -1.40 -6.07
N GLY A 55 7.66 -0.56 -5.48
CA GLY A 55 8.78 -1.01 -4.66
C GLY A 55 8.34 -1.77 -3.42
N ALA A 56 7.24 -1.35 -2.78
CA ALA A 56 6.72 -1.96 -1.56
C ALA A 56 5.93 -3.25 -1.80
N GLU A 57 5.20 -3.37 -2.92
CA GLU A 57 4.44 -4.58 -3.29
C GLU A 57 5.30 -5.84 -3.21
N ARG A 58 6.57 -5.72 -3.62
CA ARG A 58 7.53 -6.83 -3.66
C ARG A 58 7.84 -7.38 -2.26
N LEU A 59 7.86 -6.53 -1.24
CA LEU A 59 8.07 -6.92 0.16
C LEU A 59 6.78 -7.49 0.76
N GLN A 60 5.63 -6.87 0.47
CA GLN A 60 4.35 -7.31 1.05
C GLN A 60 3.87 -8.66 0.52
N ARG A 61 4.11 -8.97 -0.77
CA ARG A 61 3.87 -10.31 -1.33
C ARG A 61 4.66 -11.38 -0.57
N TRP A 62 5.86 -11.04 -0.09
CA TRP A 62 6.66 -11.96 0.72
C TRP A 62 6.08 -12.16 2.12
N HIS A 63 5.64 -11.07 2.78
CA HIS A 63 4.99 -11.16 4.10
C HIS A 63 3.66 -11.94 4.07
N ARG A 64 2.80 -11.71 3.07
CA ARG A 64 1.55 -12.48 2.91
C ARG A 64 1.79 -13.96 2.63
N ARG A 65 2.82 -14.28 1.85
CA ARG A 65 3.21 -15.68 1.59
C ARG A 65 3.83 -16.35 2.81
N ARG A 66 4.58 -15.62 3.65
CA ARG A 66 5.16 -16.17 4.88
C ARG A 66 4.13 -16.51 5.94
N LEU A 67 3.05 -15.74 6.04
CA LEU A 67 1.96 -16.02 6.97
C LEU A 67 1.22 -17.32 6.62
N LEU A 68 1.24 -17.78 5.36
CA LEU A 68 0.66 -19.06 4.97
C LEU A 68 1.54 -20.28 5.32
N VAL A 69 2.84 -20.09 5.54
CA VAL A 69 3.77 -21.18 5.85
C VAL A 69 3.78 -21.52 7.35
N THR A 70 3.34 -20.60 8.21
CA THR A 70 3.38 -20.78 9.67
C THR A 70 2.13 -21.42 10.29
N TRP A 71 1.09 -21.75 9.51
CA TRP A 71 -0.16 -22.38 10.00
C TRP A 71 -0.30 -23.86 9.60
N LEU A 72 0.82 -24.58 9.47
CA LEU A 72 0.86 -25.99 9.11
C LEU A 72 1.64 -26.86 10.14
N HIS A 73 1.65 -26.43 11.40
CA HIS A 73 2.13 -27.20 12.55
C HIS A 73 1.08 -27.15 13.66
#